data_AF-A0A954LVY7-F1
#
_entry.id   AF-A0A954LVY7-F1
#
_cell.length_a   1.000
_cell.length_b   1.000
_cell.length_c   1.000
_cell.angle_alpha   90.00
_cell.angle_beta   90.00
_cell.angle_gamma   90.00
#
_symmetry.space_group_name_H-M   'P 1'
#
loop_
_entity.id
_entity.type
_entity.pdbx_description
1 polymer ?
#
loop_
_entity_poly.entity_id
_entity_poly.type
_entity_poly.pdbx_seq_one_letter_code
_entity_poly.pdbx_strand_id
1 'polypeptide(L)'
;MVKWLAKVSGARSRESDDVPQPFQLNCECGQLHQGQRKSGPQRIICQTCGTALFVLPRSVYPDLKPSKSKKKRRSNDDDGFASPSRGTKPSSQGGGGTTRYVEAIGSGIRQGVGGATNAVTSRISRTYHGILSWIRSLFTPFRIVIATVVMLLIATGVWAIHSRQLDAARETLRVEFTAGEDAIKADDITLANEHFVNAAAAADQLNSTDARGQLARQMAHETTAIARLASSSLFEILEEAEIIRENQDDETWEQTFNGKYQGTWLVMQARVRTAAEDERSSSLVVEMPLVVGEAEHAVKLSVVNANATGLGFSSESQVAWFAATLSECAFDEDREVWDVALAGDSCFIWSSIDNLKLLGFFENDQKAEVEATQQLEEQSRFLGVTQ
;
A
#
# COMPACT_ATOMS: atom_id res chain seq x y z
N MET A 1 25.15 -1.98 43.81
CA MET A 1 26.36 -2.43 43.06
C MET A 1 26.02 -3.71 42.31
N VAL A 2 25.85 -3.64 41.00
CA VAL A 2 25.23 -4.69 40.17
C VAL A 2 26.31 -5.32 39.29
N LYS A 3 26.77 -6.54 39.64
CA LYS A 3 27.94 -7.23 39.05
C LYS A 3 27.60 -8.23 37.91
N TRP A 4 26.36 -8.27 37.40
CA TRP A 4 25.98 -9.27 36.38
C TRP A 4 26.02 -8.76 34.93
N LEU A 5 26.16 -7.45 34.70
CA LEU A 5 26.18 -6.86 33.35
C LEU A 5 27.56 -6.89 32.65
N ALA A 6 28.64 -7.25 33.35
CA ALA A 6 29.99 -7.22 32.78
C ALA A 6 30.38 -8.46 31.93
N LYS A 7 29.47 -9.42 31.74
CA LYS A 7 29.79 -10.71 31.08
C LYS A 7 29.26 -10.85 29.65
N VAL A 8 28.60 -9.83 29.10
CA VAL A 8 27.95 -9.90 27.77
C VAL A 8 28.72 -9.12 26.68
N SER A 9 29.64 -8.23 27.04
CA SER A 9 30.40 -7.40 26.08
C SER A 9 31.64 -8.09 25.46
N GLY A 10 31.88 -9.37 25.74
CA GLY A 10 33.05 -10.12 25.26
C GLY A 10 32.86 -10.86 23.93
N ALA A 11 31.65 -10.93 23.36
CA ALA A 11 31.39 -11.55 22.07
C ALA A 11 31.73 -10.59 20.92
N ARG A 12 32.97 -10.10 20.91
CA ARG A 12 33.52 -9.26 19.85
C ARG A 12 33.81 -10.16 18.66
N SER A 13 33.18 -9.83 17.54
CA SER A 13 33.30 -10.39 16.20
C SER A 13 34.58 -11.20 16.00
N ARG A 14 34.44 -12.52 16.02
CA ARG A 14 35.49 -13.40 15.51
C ARG A 14 35.40 -13.25 14.00
N GLU A 15 36.34 -12.48 13.43
CA GLU A 15 36.63 -12.41 12.00
C GLU A 15 36.66 -13.86 11.49
N SER A 16 35.54 -14.33 10.96
CA SER A 16 35.42 -15.69 10.45
C SER A 16 36.09 -15.68 9.09
N ASP A 17 37.21 -16.40 8.98
CA ASP A 17 37.89 -16.63 7.72
C ASP A 17 36.88 -16.85 6.59
N ASP A 18 36.96 -15.98 5.59
CA ASP A 18 35.97 -15.81 4.54
C ASP A 18 36.04 -16.97 3.53
N VAL A 19 35.57 -18.14 3.95
CA VAL A 19 35.47 -19.31 3.07
C VAL A 19 34.32 -19.06 2.09
N PRO A 20 34.60 -18.96 0.77
CA PRO A 20 33.57 -18.66 -0.22
C PRO A 20 32.53 -19.80 -0.28
N GLN A 21 31.25 -19.46 -0.09
CA GLN A 21 30.15 -20.43 -0.18
C GLN A 21 29.54 -20.39 -1.59
N PRO A 22 29.68 -21.44 -2.41
CA PRO A 22 29.07 -21.46 -3.73
C PRO A 22 27.54 -21.58 -3.64
N PHE A 23 26.84 -21.08 -4.66
CA PHE A 23 25.41 -21.32 -4.86
C PHE A 23 25.14 -21.79 -6.28
N GLN A 24 24.02 -22.52 -6.44
CA GLN A 24 23.46 -22.90 -7.73
C GLN A 24 21.95 -22.65 -7.68
N LEU A 25 21.42 -21.93 -8.67
CA LEU A 25 19.99 -21.63 -8.81
C LEU A 25 19.56 -21.88 -10.26
N ASN A 26 18.36 -22.42 -10.45
CA ASN A 26 17.74 -22.52 -11.76
C ASN A 26 16.85 -21.30 -12.01
N CYS A 27 16.98 -20.70 -13.18
CA CYS A 27 16.04 -19.72 -13.69
C CYS A 27 14.75 -20.40 -14.19
N GLU A 28 13.67 -19.65 -14.32
CA GLU A 28 12.39 -20.11 -14.89
C GLU A 28 12.52 -20.59 -16.34
N CYS A 29 13.45 -19.99 -17.11
CA CYS A 29 13.78 -20.45 -18.47
C CYS A 29 14.64 -21.73 -18.51
N GLY A 30 14.99 -22.31 -17.36
CA GLY A 30 15.82 -23.51 -17.25
C GLY A 30 17.33 -23.28 -17.22
N GLN A 31 17.79 -22.03 -17.39
CA GLN A 31 19.22 -21.69 -17.32
C GLN A 31 19.75 -21.84 -15.88
N LEU A 32 20.87 -22.55 -15.72
CA LEU A 32 21.54 -22.76 -14.43
C LEU A 32 22.53 -21.62 -14.14
N HIS A 33 22.33 -20.91 -13.02
CA HIS A 33 23.22 -19.85 -12.54
C HIS A 33 24.08 -20.37 -11.38
N GLN A 34 25.39 -20.13 -11.46
CA GLN A 34 26.36 -20.51 -10.41
C GLN A 34 27.24 -19.33 -10.04
N GLY A 35 27.61 -19.23 -8.76
CA GLY A 35 28.47 -18.15 -8.26
C GLY A 35 28.84 -18.32 -6.80
N GLN A 36 29.43 -17.28 -6.20
CA GLN A 36 29.78 -17.24 -4.79
C GLN A 36 28.88 -16.26 -4.03
N ARG A 37 28.36 -16.69 -2.87
CA ARG A 37 27.55 -15.84 -1.99
C ARG A 37 28.43 -14.77 -1.36
N LYS A 38 27.98 -13.52 -1.38
CA LYS A 38 28.58 -12.40 -0.64
C LYS A 38 27.97 -12.28 0.76
N SER A 39 28.57 -11.44 1.59
CA SER A 39 28.05 -11.06 2.90
C SER A 39 26.69 -10.33 2.79
N GLY A 40 26.48 -9.57 1.71
CA GLY A 40 25.21 -8.92 1.39
C GLY A 40 24.35 -9.70 0.38
N PRO A 41 23.06 -9.32 0.25
CA PRO A 41 22.17 -9.87 -0.77
C PRO A 41 22.72 -9.57 -2.18
N GLN A 42 22.50 -10.49 -3.12
CA GLN A 42 22.88 -10.30 -4.53
C GLN A 42 21.67 -10.45 -5.43
N ARG A 43 21.56 -9.57 -6.42
CA ARG A 43 20.59 -9.67 -7.53
C ARG A 43 21.34 -10.07 -8.80
N ILE A 44 20.88 -11.14 -9.44
CA ILE A 44 21.46 -11.66 -10.69
C ILE A 44 20.39 -11.59 -11.77
N ILE A 45 20.71 -11.04 -12.93
CA ILE A 45 19.79 -10.97 -14.06
C ILE A 45 20.10 -12.12 -15.02
N CYS A 46 19.10 -12.93 -15.34
CA CYS A 46 19.29 -13.98 -16.33
C CYS A 46 19.48 -13.35 -17.73
N GLN A 47 20.60 -13.65 -18.39
CA GLN A 47 20.86 -13.11 -19.72
C GLN A 47 19.94 -13.68 -20.82
N THR A 48 19.25 -14.79 -20.54
CA THR A 48 18.38 -15.47 -21.52
C THR A 48 16.95 -14.93 -21.49
N CYS A 49 16.36 -14.73 -20.31
CA CYS A 49 14.95 -14.30 -20.18
C CYS A 49 14.76 -12.96 -19.45
N GLY A 50 15.83 -12.33 -18.97
CA GLY A 50 15.76 -11.06 -18.24
C GLY A 50 15.25 -11.17 -16.79
N THR A 51 14.73 -12.33 -16.36
CA THR A 51 14.24 -12.52 -14.99
C THR A 51 15.35 -12.27 -13.96
N ALA A 52 15.02 -11.50 -12.92
CA ALA A 52 15.93 -11.24 -11.81
C ALA A 52 15.81 -12.34 -10.74
N LEU A 53 16.93 -12.99 -10.42
CA LEU A 53 17.07 -13.99 -9.37
C LEU A 53 17.71 -13.36 -8.14
N PHE A 54 17.17 -13.66 -6.95
CA PHE A 54 17.69 -13.17 -5.68
C PHE A 54 18.51 -14.26 -4.98
N VAL A 55 19.79 -13.96 -4.69
CA VAL A 55 20.66 -14.85 -3.91
C VAL A 55 20.72 -14.35 -2.48
N LEU A 56 20.25 -15.18 -1.55
CA LEU A 56 20.32 -14.87 -0.13
C LEU A 56 21.79 -14.68 0.33
N PRO A 57 22.05 -13.75 1.25
CA PRO A 57 23.36 -13.58 1.85
C PRO A 57 23.82 -14.87 2.53
N ARG A 58 25.12 -14.95 2.79
CA ARG A 58 25.72 -16.06 3.54
C ARG A 58 25.02 -16.21 4.91
N SER A 59 24.76 -17.46 5.32
CA SER A 59 24.22 -17.73 6.66
C SER A 59 25.17 -17.18 7.73
N VAL A 60 24.67 -16.26 8.56
CA VAL A 60 25.39 -15.70 9.71
C VAL A 60 25.42 -16.69 10.87
N TYR A 61 24.59 -17.74 10.81
CA TYR A 61 24.56 -18.76 11.84
C TYR A 61 25.68 -19.78 11.63
N PRO A 62 26.45 -20.11 12.69
CA PRO A 62 27.50 -21.12 12.60
C PRO A 62 26.90 -22.46 12.23
N ASP A 63 27.61 -23.21 11.38
CA ASP A 63 27.20 -24.56 11.00
C ASP A 63 26.94 -25.39 12.25
N LEU A 64 25.75 -26.01 12.33
CA LEU A 64 25.42 -26.92 13.40
C LEU A 64 26.43 -28.06 13.36
N LYS A 65 27.26 -28.17 14.42
CA LYS A 65 28.20 -29.28 14.56
C LYS A 65 27.42 -30.57 14.33
N PRO A 66 27.85 -31.44 13.40
CA PRO A 66 27.13 -32.67 13.10
C PRO A 66 26.96 -33.44 14.40
N SER A 67 25.69 -33.59 14.81
CA SER A 67 25.32 -34.38 15.99
C SER A 67 25.91 -35.77 15.79
N LYS A 68 26.83 -36.18 16.68
CA LYS A 68 27.40 -37.53 16.67
C LYS A 68 26.24 -38.53 16.70
N SER A 69 26.04 -39.24 15.59
CA SER A 69 24.99 -40.22 15.48
C SER A 69 25.14 -41.23 16.61
N LYS A 70 24.11 -41.33 17.46
CA LYS A 70 24.06 -42.37 18.49
C LYS A 70 24.07 -43.71 17.76
N LYS A 71 25.16 -44.45 17.93
CA LYS A 71 25.37 -45.81 17.43
C LYS A 71 24.15 -46.65 17.83
N LYS A 72 23.29 -46.96 16.84
CA LYS A 72 22.08 -47.78 17.01
C LYS A 72 22.52 -49.13 17.57
N ARG A 73 22.22 -49.35 18.85
CA ARG A 73 22.46 -50.61 19.54
C ARG A 73 21.57 -51.64 18.84
N ARG A 74 22.19 -52.61 18.15
CA ARG A 74 21.51 -53.77 17.57
C ARG A 74 20.88 -54.54 18.74
N SER A 75 19.57 -54.46 18.90
CA SER A 75 18.80 -55.48 19.61
C SER A 75 18.63 -56.64 18.65
N ASN A 76 19.39 -57.70 18.92
CA ASN A 76 19.24 -59.01 18.35
C ASN A 76 18.16 -59.69 19.19
N ASP A 77 16.95 -59.86 18.65
CA ASP A 77 15.95 -60.79 19.16
C ASP A 77 15.16 -61.28 17.95
N ASP A 78 15.64 -62.41 17.43
CA ASP A 78 14.83 -63.46 16.83
C ASP A 78 13.72 -63.82 17.82
N ASP A 79 12.48 -63.87 17.35
CA ASP A 79 11.67 -65.08 17.47
C ASP A 79 10.42 -64.92 16.60
N GLY A 80 10.31 -65.85 15.65
CA GLY A 80 9.29 -65.85 14.62
C GLY A 80 7.90 -66.15 15.16
N PHE A 81 6.91 -65.62 14.45
CA PHE A 81 5.62 -66.29 14.36
C PHE A 81 5.08 -66.19 12.94
N ALA A 82 4.75 -67.37 12.42
CA ALA A 82 4.27 -67.60 11.07
C ALA A 82 2.86 -67.01 10.84
N SER A 83 2.69 -66.47 9.62
CA SER A 83 1.54 -66.46 8.69
C SER A 83 0.20 -67.07 9.16
N PRO A 84 -0.98 -66.55 8.71
CA PRO A 84 -1.32 -66.64 7.28
C PRO A 84 -2.21 -65.56 6.64
N SER A 85 -2.12 -65.59 5.31
CA SER A 85 -2.95 -65.00 4.25
C SER A 85 -4.46 -65.27 4.33
N ARG A 86 -5.26 -64.25 3.99
CA ARG A 86 -6.61 -64.24 3.36
C ARG A 86 -7.03 -62.76 3.32
N GLY A 87 -7.64 -62.15 2.31
CA GLY A 87 -8.43 -62.60 1.18
C GLY A 87 -9.58 -61.59 1.01
N THR A 88 -9.64 -60.92 -0.15
CA THR A 88 -10.86 -60.55 -0.90
C THR A 88 -11.93 -59.58 -0.32
N LYS A 89 -11.89 -58.32 -0.83
CA LYS A 89 -12.97 -57.40 -1.32
C LYS A 89 -14.33 -57.23 -0.52
N PRO A 90 -15.38 -56.54 -1.06
CA PRO A 90 -15.74 -55.15 -0.72
C PRO A 90 -17.20 -54.95 -0.22
N SER A 91 -17.52 -53.86 0.49
CA SER A 91 -18.91 -53.36 0.70
C SER A 91 -18.84 -52.03 1.45
N SER A 92 -19.27 -50.89 0.90
CA SER A 92 -20.64 -50.35 0.81
C SER A 92 -21.30 -50.00 2.16
N GLN A 93 -21.85 -48.78 2.18
CA GLN A 93 -22.93 -48.23 3.03
C GLN A 93 -22.69 -47.99 4.53
N GLY A 94 -22.73 -46.71 4.90
CA GLY A 94 -23.93 -46.21 5.60
C GLY A 94 -23.73 -45.56 6.96
N GLY A 95 -23.96 -44.23 7.01
CA GLY A 95 -24.43 -43.45 8.18
C GLY A 95 -23.44 -43.26 9.33
N GLY A 96 -23.35 -42.14 10.04
CA GLY A 96 -24.19 -40.94 10.15
C GLY A 96 -23.69 -40.17 11.39
N GLY A 97 -23.86 -38.85 11.40
CA GLY A 97 -23.48 -37.96 12.51
C GLY A 97 -22.72 -36.73 11.98
N THR A 98 -23.34 -35.63 11.52
CA THR A 98 -24.03 -34.57 12.30
C THR A 98 -23.28 -34.21 13.60
N THR A 99 -22.81 -32.99 13.86
CA THR A 99 -23.39 -31.66 13.63
C THR A 99 -22.36 -30.51 13.74
N ARG A 100 -22.59 -29.48 12.89
CA ARG A 100 -22.57 -28.02 13.16
C ARG A 100 -21.25 -27.32 13.58
N TYR A 101 -20.77 -26.41 12.74
CA TYR A 101 -20.76 -24.97 13.07
C TYR A 101 -20.58 -24.06 11.82
N VAL A 102 -21.64 -23.30 11.55
CA VAL A 102 -21.74 -21.94 10.99
C VAL A 102 -21.17 -21.64 9.59
N GLU A 103 -22.07 -21.70 8.61
CA GLU A 103 -22.10 -20.84 7.43
C GLU A 103 -23.57 -20.42 7.23
N ALA A 104 -23.86 -19.11 7.37
CA ALA A 104 -25.07 -18.43 6.88
C ALA A 104 -25.14 -16.99 7.44
N ILE A 105 -24.55 -16.04 6.73
CA ILE A 105 -25.01 -14.66 6.67
C ILE A 105 -25.15 -14.39 5.18
N GLY A 106 -26.33 -14.24 4.58
CA GLY A 106 -27.56 -13.70 5.14
C GLY A 106 -28.04 -12.59 4.21
N SER A 107 -28.37 -12.98 2.99
CA SER A 107 -29.19 -12.21 2.06
C SER A 107 -30.56 -11.93 2.69
N GLY A 108 -31.00 -10.66 2.69
CA GLY A 108 -32.41 -10.33 2.94
C GLY A 108 -32.63 -9.07 3.76
N ILE A 109 -32.46 -7.89 3.15
CA ILE A 109 -33.10 -6.66 3.65
C ILE A 109 -33.78 -5.95 2.47
N ARG A 110 -34.98 -6.43 2.14
CA ARG A 110 -36.03 -5.67 1.46
C ARG A 110 -37.33 -5.99 2.18
N GLN A 111 -37.87 -4.99 2.90
CA GLN A 111 -39.29 -4.72 3.21
C GLN A 111 -39.41 -4.07 4.60
N GLY A 112 -40.10 -2.93 4.66
CA GLY A 112 -40.66 -2.42 5.92
C GLY A 112 -40.31 -0.99 6.32
N VAL A 113 -40.29 -0.02 5.40
CA VAL A 113 -40.47 1.39 5.78
C VAL A 113 -41.96 1.63 5.94
N GLY A 114 -42.45 1.51 7.18
CA GLY A 114 -43.86 1.73 7.49
C GLY A 114 -44.15 1.58 8.97
N GLY A 115 -43.97 2.68 9.73
CA GLY A 115 -44.63 2.89 11.01
C GLY A 115 -43.91 2.39 12.26
N ALA A 116 -43.01 3.22 12.82
CA ALA A 116 -42.67 3.17 14.25
C ALA A 116 -41.95 4.44 14.74
N THR A 117 -42.29 5.62 14.21
CA THR A 117 -41.91 6.88 14.87
C THR A 117 -42.94 7.16 15.96
N ASN A 118 -42.71 6.65 17.19
CA ASN A 118 -43.21 7.14 18.49
C ASN A 118 -43.14 6.04 19.58
N ALA A 119 -41.96 5.48 19.87
CA ALA A 119 -41.83 4.58 21.03
C ALA A 119 -40.41 4.43 21.63
N VAL A 120 -39.50 5.40 21.43
CA VAL A 120 -38.12 5.31 21.98
C VAL A 120 -37.68 6.61 22.67
N THR A 121 -38.60 7.33 23.32
CA THR A 121 -38.25 8.52 24.14
C THR A 121 -38.57 8.39 25.63
N SER A 122 -39.03 7.23 26.13
CA SER A 122 -39.44 7.09 27.54
C SER A 122 -38.63 6.10 28.40
N ARG A 123 -37.46 5.61 27.93
CA ARG A 123 -36.64 4.63 28.68
C ARG A 123 -35.20 5.04 29.02
N ILE A 124 -34.86 6.33 28.99
CA ILE A 124 -33.54 6.84 29.46
C ILE A 124 -33.64 7.62 30.78
N SER A 125 -34.83 7.92 31.29
CA SER A 125 -35.00 8.78 32.47
C SER A 125 -34.95 8.09 33.83
N ARG A 126 -34.84 6.75 33.93
CA ARG A 126 -34.89 6.04 35.24
C ARG A 126 -33.56 5.56 35.81
N THR A 127 -32.45 5.65 35.08
CA THR A 127 -31.13 5.19 35.56
C THR A 127 -30.23 6.29 36.12
N TYR A 128 -30.66 7.56 36.06
CA TYR A 128 -29.87 8.70 36.54
C TYR A 128 -30.05 9.00 38.04
N HIS A 129 -31.13 8.53 38.68
CA HIS A 129 -31.39 8.84 40.09
C HIS A 129 -30.52 8.06 41.09
N GLY A 130 -29.97 6.91 40.71
CA GLY A 130 -29.07 6.12 41.56
C GLY A 130 -27.63 6.64 41.61
N ILE A 131 -27.19 7.35 40.56
CA ILE A 131 -25.84 7.92 40.48
C ILE A 131 -25.73 9.20 41.33
N LEU A 132 -26.79 10.02 41.38
CA LEU A 132 -26.81 11.27 42.15
C LEU A 132 -26.76 11.09 43.67
N SER A 133 -27.29 9.98 44.23
CA SER A 133 -27.24 9.74 45.67
C SER A 133 -25.89 9.19 46.14
N TRP A 134 -25.21 8.40 45.31
CA TRP A 134 -23.84 7.94 45.57
C TRP A 134 -22.85 9.11 45.59
N ILE A 135 -23.01 10.06 44.67
CA ILE A 135 -22.20 11.28 44.57
C ILE A 135 -22.24 12.09 45.88
N ARG A 136 -23.40 12.22 46.56
CA ARG A 136 -23.52 13.01 47.80
C ARG A 136 -22.64 12.54 48.97
N SER A 137 -22.27 11.25 49.03
CA SER A 137 -21.42 10.70 50.11
C SER A 137 -19.92 10.98 49.92
N LEU A 138 -19.50 11.43 48.73
CA LEU A 138 -18.12 11.78 48.40
C LEU A 138 -17.81 13.28 48.58
N PHE A 139 -18.82 14.13 48.78
CA PHE A 139 -18.71 15.59 48.90
C PHE A 139 -18.31 16.06 50.31
N THR A 140 -17.26 15.49 50.90
CA THR A 140 -16.54 16.20 51.96
C THR A 140 -15.66 17.26 51.29
N PRO A 141 -15.64 18.53 51.75
CA PRO A 141 -14.91 19.61 51.09
C PRO A 141 -13.43 19.29 50.83
N PHE A 142 -12.80 18.50 51.71
CA PHE A 142 -11.42 18.05 51.55
C PHE A 142 -11.19 17.11 50.33
N ARG A 143 -12.13 16.20 50.04
CA ARG A 143 -12.02 15.27 48.92
C ARG A 143 -12.12 15.96 47.56
N ILE A 144 -12.90 17.04 47.49
CA ILE A 144 -13.02 17.88 46.28
C ILE A 144 -11.67 18.53 45.97
N VAL A 145 -11.02 19.11 46.98
CA VAL A 145 -9.71 19.75 46.80
C VAL A 145 -8.67 18.73 46.29
N ILE A 146 -8.60 17.54 46.89
CA ILE A 146 -7.69 16.48 46.42
C ILE A 146 -8.01 16.06 44.99
N ALA A 147 -9.28 15.81 44.66
CA ALA A 147 -9.69 15.41 43.33
C ALA A 147 -9.31 16.46 42.27
N THR A 148 -9.51 17.75 42.56
CA THR A 148 -9.14 18.84 41.66
C THR A 148 -7.62 18.91 41.46
N VAL A 149 -6.83 18.77 42.52
CA VAL A 149 -5.35 18.76 42.41
C VAL A 149 -4.88 17.57 41.59
N VAL A 150 -5.43 16.37 41.82
CA VAL A 150 -5.09 15.17 41.05
C VAL A 150 -5.49 15.32 39.59
N MET A 151 -6.68 15.85 39.30
CA MET A 151 -7.14 16.11 37.94
C MET A 151 -6.21 17.10 37.22
N LEU A 152 -5.77 18.15 37.91
CA LEU A 152 -4.82 19.13 37.35
C LEU A 152 -3.47 18.47 37.03
N LEU A 153 -2.93 17.64 37.93
CA LEU A 153 -1.67 16.92 37.68
C LEU A 153 -1.78 15.97 36.48
N ILE A 154 -2.90 15.25 36.33
CA ILE A 154 -3.14 14.38 35.17
C ILE A 154 -3.23 15.21 33.89
N ALA A 155 -3.99 16.30 33.90
CA ALA A 155 -4.12 17.19 32.75
C ALA A 155 -2.77 17.78 32.33
N THR A 156 -1.94 18.23 33.27
CA THR A 156 -0.59 18.72 33.00
C THR A 156 0.33 17.62 32.44
N GLY A 157 0.24 16.40 32.98
CA GLY A 157 1.00 15.25 32.48
C GLY A 157 0.67 14.90 31.03
N VAL A 158 -0.63 14.82 30.70
CA VAL A 158 -1.11 14.57 29.33
C VAL A 158 -0.69 15.70 28.39
N TRP A 159 -0.85 16.96 28.83
CA TRP A 159 -0.45 18.12 28.03
C TRP A 159 1.06 18.15 27.75
N ALA A 160 1.90 17.82 28.73
CA ALA A 160 3.35 17.76 28.55
C ALA A 160 3.78 16.67 27.56
N ILE A 161 3.12 15.51 27.57
CA ILE A 161 3.38 14.43 26.59
C ILE A 161 2.93 14.88 25.20
N HIS A 162 1.73 15.45 25.09
CA HIS A 162 1.19 15.93 23.82
C HIS A 162 2.08 17.03 23.21
N SER A 163 2.54 18.00 24.01
CA SER A 163 3.47 19.03 23.57
C SER A 163 4.77 18.45 23.03
N ARG A 164 5.35 17.45 23.72
CA ARG A 164 6.58 16.78 23.25
C ARG A 164 6.38 16.04 21.93
N GLN A 165 5.21 15.42 21.73
CA GLN A 165 4.87 14.78 20.46
C GLN A 165 4.79 15.80 19.33
N LEU A 166 4.17 16.96 19.57
CA LEU A 166 4.11 18.05 18.58
C LEU A 166 5.51 18.61 18.27
N ASP A 167 6.37 18.79 19.27
CA ASP A 167 7.73 19.28 19.05
C ASP A 167 8.59 18.27 18.27
N ALA A 168 8.46 16.98 18.57
CA ALA A 168 9.12 15.91 17.82
C ALA A 168 8.62 15.84 16.37
N ALA A 169 7.31 15.99 16.14
CA ALA A 169 6.74 16.00 14.79
C ALA A 169 7.21 17.21 13.97
N ARG A 170 7.35 18.40 14.57
CA ARG A 170 7.92 19.58 13.88
C ARG A 170 9.36 19.36 13.44
N GLU A 171 10.19 18.79 14.32
CA GLU A 171 11.58 18.51 13.97
C GLU A 171 11.69 17.42 12.91
N THR A 172 10.87 16.37 13.00
CA THR A 172 10.78 15.32 11.98
C THR A 172 10.40 15.90 10.62
N LEU A 173 9.35 16.72 10.56
CA LEU A 173 8.94 17.40 9.32
C LEU A 173 10.09 18.23 8.74
N ARG A 174 10.86 18.95 9.56
CA ARG A 174 11.98 19.77 9.08
C ARG A 174 13.12 18.92 8.54
N VAL A 175 13.55 17.92 9.30
CA VAL A 175 14.72 17.07 8.98
C VAL A 175 14.43 16.18 7.78
N GLU A 176 13.32 15.46 7.80
CA GLU A 176 12.95 14.54 6.72
C GLU A 176 12.69 15.29 5.41
N PHE A 177 12.04 16.46 5.46
CA PHE A 177 11.80 17.24 4.24
C PHE A 177 13.12 17.68 3.57
N THR A 178 14.08 18.21 4.33
CA THR A 178 15.38 18.60 3.78
C THR A 178 16.18 17.39 3.29
N ALA A 179 16.10 16.25 3.98
CA ALA A 179 16.72 15.01 3.52
C ALA A 179 16.12 14.53 2.18
N GLY A 180 14.79 14.68 2.00
CA GLY A 180 14.11 14.40 0.74
C GLY A 180 14.57 15.31 -0.40
N GLU A 181 14.74 16.61 -0.16
CA GLU A 181 15.27 17.56 -1.15
C GLU A 181 16.71 17.18 -1.57
N ASP A 182 17.54 16.79 -0.61
CA ASP A 182 18.92 16.39 -0.88
C ASP A 182 18.98 15.04 -1.62
N ALA A 183 18.05 14.12 -1.35
CA ALA A 183 17.92 12.86 -2.08
C ALA A 183 17.47 13.07 -3.55
N ILE A 184 16.55 14.00 -3.82
CA ILE A 184 16.19 14.39 -5.21
C ILE A 184 17.42 14.91 -5.96
N LYS A 185 18.22 15.80 -5.33
CA LYS A 185 19.45 16.32 -5.95
C LYS A 185 20.49 15.22 -6.21
N ALA A 186 20.45 14.15 -5.44
CA ALA A 186 21.30 12.98 -5.61
C ALA A 186 20.73 11.93 -6.60
N ASP A 187 19.58 12.21 -7.23
CA ASP A 187 18.87 11.31 -8.15
C ASP A 187 18.44 9.98 -7.50
N ASP A 188 18.29 9.94 -6.17
CA ASP A 188 17.78 8.77 -5.43
C ASP A 188 16.31 8.95 -5.07
N ILE A 189 15.44 8.67 -6.04
CA ILE A 189 14.00 8.88 -5.90
C ILE A 189 13.36 7.93 -4.87
N THR A 190 13.95 6.74 -4.68
CA THR A 190 13.44 5.79 -3.69
C THR A 190 13.66 6.32 -2.28
N LEU A 191 14.86 6.83 -2.00
CA LEU A 191 15.18 7.45 -0.71
C LEU A 191 14.42 8.77 -0.51
N ALA A 192 14.28 9.58 -1.57
CA ALA A 192 13.49 10.81 -1.52
C ALA A 192 12.04 10.54 -1.12
N ASN A 193 11.41 9.53 -1.72
CA ASN A 193 10.04 9.10 -1.37
C ASN A 193 9.93 8.74 0.12
N GLU A 194 10.84 7.91 0.63
CA GLU A 194 10.83 7.52 2.06
C GLU A 194 10.82 8.75 2.97
N HIS A 195 11.73 9.71 2.70
CA HIS A 195 11.81 10.96 3.45
C HIS A 195 10.54 11.81 3.33
N PHE A 196 9.97 11.98 2.14
CA PHE A 196 8.75 12.77 1.98
C PHE A 196 7.52 12.12 2.59
N VAL A 197 7.39 10.79 2.57
CA VAL A 197 6.31 10.07 3.26
C VAL A 197 6.42 10.29 4.77
N ASN A 198 7.63 10.21 5.34
CA ASN A 198 7.85 10.49 6.76
C ASN A 198 7.53 11.97 7.11
N ALA A 199 7.92 12.91 6.24
CA ALA A 199 7.60 14.32 6.39
C ALA A 199 6.09 14.59 6.34
N ALA A 200 5.37 13.99 5.39
CA ALA A 200 3.91 14.10 5.26
C ALA A 200 3.19 13.53 6.49
N ALA A 201 3.61 12.35 6.97
CA ALA A 201 3.07 11.76 8.19
C ALA A 201 3.28 12.66 9.43
N ALA A 202 4.42 13.33 9.52
CA ALA A 202 4.69 14.31 10.58
C ALA A 202 3.79 15.57 10.45
N ALA A 203 3.54 16.05 9.22
CA ALA A 203 2.61 17.15 8.96
C ALA A 203 1.15 16.80 9.34
N ASP A 204 0.74 15.55 9.12
CA ASP A 204 -0.58 15.04 9.52
C ASP A 204 -0.73 14.94 11.04
N GLN A 205 0.30 14.50 11.75
CA GLN A 205 0.30 14.50 13.23
C GLN A 205 0.17 15.91 13.82
N LEU A 206 0.72 16.91 13.14
CA LEU A 206 0.58 18.31 13.53
C LEU A 206 -0.79 18.91 13.16
N ASN A 207 -1.60 18.18 12.38
CA ASN A 207 -2.80 18.69 11.72
C ASN A 207 -2.51 20.03 11.00
N SER A 208 -1.32 20.12 10.38
CA SER A 208 -0.84 21.37 9.81
C SER A 208 -1.42 21.58 8.41
N THR A 209 -2.08 22.72 8.24
CA THR A 209 -2.62 23.22 6.96
C THR A 209 -1.75 24.34 6.37
N ASP A 210 -0.51 24.46 6.84
CA ASP A 210 0.45 25.43 6.33
C ASP A 210 1.02 24.98 4.99
N ALA A 211 1.59 25.93 4.23
CA ALA A 211 2.15 25.68 2.91
C ALA A 211 3.25 24.59 2.95
N ARG A 212 4.04 24.52 4.02
CA ARG A 212 5.09 23.49 4.16
C ARG A 212 4.51 22.09 4.38
N GLY A 213 3.47 21.95 5.20
CA GLY A 213 2.77 20.68 5.38
C GLY A 213 2.07 20.21 4.10
N GLN A 214 1.47 21.14 3.35
CA GLN A 214 0.88 20.85 2.04
C GLN A 214 1.95 20.42 1.02
N LEU A 215 3.06 21.16 0.93
CA LEU A 215 4.18 20.81 0.07
C LEU A 215 4.76 19.43 0.42
N ALA A 216 4.91 19.09 1.70
CA ALA A 216 5.39 17.76 2.11
C ALA A 216 4.48 16.63 1.62
N ARG A 217 3.16 16.78 1.74
CA ARG A 217 2.19 15.80 1.21
C ARG A 217 2.28 15.70 -0.31
N GLN A 218 2.32 16.84 -0.98
CA GLN A 218 2.43 16.91 -2.44
C GLN A 218 3.70 16.22 -2.96
N MET A 219 4.85 16.50 -2.35
CA MET A 219 6.12 15.84 -2.69
C MET A 219 6.09 14.35 -2.40
N ALA A 220 5.42 13.91 -1.33
CA ALA A 220 5.23 12.49 -1.03
C ALA A 220 4.38 11.78 -2.10
N HIS A 221 3.30 12.42 -2.56
CA HIS A 221 2.46 11.90 -3.64
C HIS A 221 3.22 11.83 -4.97
N GLU A 222 3.90 12.91 -5.37
CA GLU A 222 4.68 12.97 -6.61
C GLU A 222 5.81 11.94 -6.63
N THR A 223 6.65 11.89 -5.58
CA THR A 223 7.74 10.91 -5.51
C THR A 223 7.24 9.46 -5.37
N THR A 224 6.05 9.23 -4.80
CA THR A 224 5.39 7.93 -4.85
C THR A 224 4.96 7.54 -6.25
N ALA A 225 4.38 8.47 -7.01
CA ALA A 225 4.00 8.24 -8.39
C ALA A 225 5.23 7.92 -9.27
N ILE A 226 6.35 8.63 -9.09
CA ILE A 226 7.60 8.35 -9.83
C ILE A 226 8.16 6.97 -9.45
N ALA A 227 8.26 6.68 -8.15
CA ALA A 227 8.87 5.44 -7.66
C ALA A 227 8.05 4.18 -8.02
N ARG A 228 6.76 4.33 -8.31
CA ARG A 228 5.81 3.24 -8.61
C ARG A 228 5.12 3.40 -9.96
N LEU A 229 5.78 4.10 -10.89
CA LEU A 229 5.29 4.29 -12.24
C LEU A 229 5.03 2.92 -12.91
N ALA A 230 3.97 2.85 -13.71
CA ALA A 230 3.70 1.69 -14.55
C ALA A 230 4.92 1.41 -15.44
N SER A 231 5.26 0.13 -15.58
CA SER A 231 6.42 -0.30 -16.38
C SER A 231 6.21 -0.10 -17.89
N SER A 232 4.97 0.09 -18.31
CA SER A 232 4.53 0.22 -19.70
C SER A 232 3.62 1.42 -19.82
N SER A 233 3.58 2.05 -21.01
CA SER A 233 2.65 3.14 -21.28
C SER A 233 1.20 2.62 -21.30
N LEU A 234 0.22 3.49 -21.05
CA LEU A 234 -1.21 3.10 -21.11
C LEU A 234 -1.57 2.50 -22.48
N PHE A 235 -0.97 2.99 -23.57
CA PHE A 235 -1.17 2.43 -24.90
C PHE A 235 -0.65 1.00 -25.02
N GLU A 236 0.57 0.71 -24.57
CA GLU A 236 1.14 -0.64 -24.57
C GLU A 236 0.35 -1.61 -23.69
N ILE A 237 -0.15 -1.12 -22.53
CA ILE A 237 -1.02 -1.90 -21.64
C ILE A 237 -2.28 -2.33 -22.39
N LEU A 238 -2.90 -1.41 -23.12
CA LEU A 238 -4.12 -1.68 -23.87
C LEU A 238 -3.87 -2.53 -25.12
N GLU A 239 -2.72 -2.36 -25.81
CA GLU A 239 -2.34 -3.27 -26.91
C GLU A 239 -2.15 -4.70 -26.41
N GLU A 240 -1.50 -4.89 -25.25
CA GLU A 240 -1.39 -6.21 -24.62
C GLU A 240 -2.77 -6.78 -24.26
N ALA A 241 -3.67 -5.93 -23.74
CA ALA A 241 -5.05 -6.30 -23.46
C ALA A 241 -5.79 -6.80 -24.71
N GLU A 242 -5.66 -6.08 -25.83
CA GLU A 242 -6.27 -6.43 -27.11
C GLU A 242 -5.75 -7.76 -27.64
N ILE A 243 -4.42 -7.97 -27.60
CA ILE A 243 -3.80 -9.24 -28.03
C ILE A 243 -4.29 -10.41 -27.18
N ILE A 244 -4.42 -10.24 -25.87
CA ILE A 244 -4.92 -11.30 -24.99
C ILE A 244 -6.39 -11.59 -25.29
N ARG A 245 -7.22 -10.55 -25.45
CA ARG A 245 -8.65 -10.68 -25.78
C ARG A 245 -8.90 -11.38 -27.12
N GLU A 246 -8.09 -11.11 -28.14
CA GLU A 246 -8.23 -11.76 -29.45
C GLU A 246 -7.87 -13.26 -29.43
N ASN A 247 -6.96 -13.66 -28.52
CA ASN A 247 -6.39 -15.01 -28.50
C ASN A 247 -6.90 -15.88 -27.34
N GLN A 248 -7.43 -15.27 -26.28
CA GLN A 248 -7.75 -15.89 -24.99
C GLN A 248 -9.06 -15.31 -24.43
N ASP A 249 -9.43 -15.70 -23.21
CA ASP A 249 -10.61 -15.20 -22.52
C ASP A 249 -10.32 -13.96 -21.67
N ASP A 250 -11.36 -13.17 -21.40
CA ASP A 250 -11.28 -11.96 -20.59
C ASP A 250 -10.77 -12.22 -19.17
N GLU A 251 -11.01 -13.42 -18.63
CA GLU A 251 -10.50 -13.83 -17.32
C GLU A 251 -8.96 -13.82 -17.30
N THR A 252 -8.31 -14.22 -18.40
CA THR A 252 -6.85 -14.19 -18.48
C THR A 252 -6.31 -12.76 -18.50
N TRP A 253 -6.99 -11.84 -19.18
CA TRP A 253 -6.65 -10.42 -19.12
C TRP A 253 -6.80 -9.86 -17.70
N GLU A 254 -7.94 -10.12 -17.04
CA GLU A 254 -8.20 -9.65 -15.68
C GLU A 254 -7.10 -10.12 -14.70
N GLN A 255 -6.71 -11.39 -14.77
CA GLN A 255 -5.61 -11.93 -13.95
C GLN A 255 -4.27 -11.26 -14.27
N THR A 256 -3.97 -11.03 -15.54
CA THR A 256 -2.74 -10.36 -15.99
C THR A 256 -2.70 -8.92 -15.50
N PHE A 257 -3.79 -8.17 -15.66
CA PHE A 257 -3.93 -6.80 -15.22
C PHE A 257 -3.77 -6.68 -13.70
N ASN A 258 -4.48 -7.51 -12.94
CA ASN A 258 -4.40 -7.52 -11.47
C ASN A 258 -2.99 -7.87 -10.96
N GLY A 259 -2.29 -8.78 -11.64
CA GLY A 259 -0.93 -9.17 -11.26
C GLY A 259 0.16 -8.16 -11.63
N LYS A 260 0.01 -7.46 -12.76
CA LYS A 260 1.07 -6.65 -13.38
C LYS A 260 0.85 -5.15 -13.27
N TYR A 261 -0.40 -4.68 -13.38
CA TYR A 261 -0.71 -3.27 -13.63
C TYR A 261 -1.56 -2.63 -12.53
N GLN A 262 -2.40 -3.38 -11.84
CA GLN A 262 -3.24 -2.83 -10.77
C GLN A 262 -2.39 -2.20 -9.67
N GLY A 263 -2.75 -0.98 -9.26
CA GLY A 263 -2.03 -0.20 -8.25
C GLY A 263 -0.74 0.46 -8.74
N THR A 264 -0.36 0.28 -10.02
CA THR A 264 0.74 1.04 -10.62
C THR A 264 0.29 2.44 -11.00
N TRP A 265 1.22 3.39 -11.00
CA TRP A 265 0.93 4.80 -11.24
C TRP A 265 1.02 5.17 -12.72
N LEU A 266 0.06 5.97 -13.16
CA LEU A 266 0.12 6.69 -14.42
C LEU A 266 0.28 8.18 -14.12
N VAL A 267 1.17 8.84 -14.86
CA VAL A 267 1.35 10.29 -14.88
C VAL A 267 1.08 10.76 -16.29
N MET A 268 0.17 11.72 -16.46
CA MET A 268 -0.20 12.19 -17.78
C MET A 268 -0.68 13.64 -17.77
N GLN A 269 -0.58 14.27 -18.94
CA GLN A 269 -1.25 15.51 -19.27
C GLN A 269 -2.51 15.17 -20.05
N ALA A 270 -3.68 15.51 -19.52
CA ALA A 270 -4.92 15.32 -20.26
C ALA A 270 -5.96 16.37 -19.91
N ARG A 271 -7.00 16.41 -20.73
CA ARG A 271 -8.19 17.22 -20.46
C ARG A 271 -9.08 16.46 -19.49
N VAL A 272 -9.42 17.08 -18.37
CA VAL A 272 -10.25 16.48 -17.32
C VAL A 272 -11.50 17.33 -17.15
N ARG A 273 -12.65 16.66 -17.00
CA ARG A 273 -13.91 17.30 -16.61
C ARG A 273 -14.69 16.42 -15.63
N THR A 274 -15.56 17.03 -14.84
CA THR A 274 -16.53 16.28 -14.03
C THR A 274 -17.60 15.66 -14.93
N ALA A 275 -17.94 14.39 -14.72
CA ALA A 275 -19.11 13.78 -15.36
C ALA A 275 -20.38 14.56 -14.97
N ALA A 276 -21.34 14.68 -15.90
CA ALA A 276 -22.61 15.35 -15.62
C ALA A 276 -23.42 14.54 -14.59
N GLU A 277 -24.17 15.24 -13.73
CA GLU A 277 -24.90 14.73 -12.55
C GLU A 277 -25.78 13.48 -12.77
N ASP A 278 -26.13 13.14 -14.00
CA ASP A 278 -26.98 11.99 -14.33
C ASP A 278 -26.28 10.63 -14.14
N GLU A 279 -24.93 10.61 -14.13
CA GLU A 279 -24.15 9.43 -13.72
C GLU A 279 -23.97 9.47 -12.19
N ARG A 280 -24.67 8.58 -11.46
CA ARG A 280 -24.75 8.51 -9.98
C ARG A 280 -23.44 8.41 -9.19
N SER A 281 -22.30 8.48 -9.87
CA SER A 281 -20.97 8.48 -9.29
C SER A 281 -20.26 9.73 -9.79
N SER A 282 -19.81 10.57 -8.86
CA SER A 282 -18.89 11.68 -9.11
C SER A 282 -17.58 11.18 -9.72
N SER A 283 -17.62 10.86 -11.01
CA SER A 283 -16.48 10.38 -11.76
C SER A 283 -15.88 11.57 -12.51
N LEU A 284 -14.56 11.65 -12.52
CA LEU A 284 -13.88 12.55 -13.46
C LEU A 284 -13.70 11.75 -14.75
N VAL A 285 -14.05 12.37 -15.87
CA VAL A 285 -13.79 11.80 -17.19
C VAL A 285 -12.54 12.45 -17.74
N VAL A 286 -11.58 11.62 -18.14
CA VAL A 286 -10.35 12.07 -18.78
C VAL A 286 -10.57 11.97 -20.28
N GLU A 287 -10.63 13.11 -20.94
CA GLU A 287 -10.81 13.22 -22.38
C GLU A 287 -9.47 12.97 -23.07
N MET A 288 -9.29 11.74 -23.53
CA MET A 288 -8.12 11.33 -24.29
C MET A 288 -8.60 10.58 -25.54
N PRO A 289 -8.40 11.12 -26.76
CA PRO A 289 -8.79 10.45 -28.00
C PRO A 289 -7.78 9.35 -28.34
N LEU A 290 -7.82 8.27 -27.55
CA LEU A 290 -7.00 7.08 -27.76
C LEU A 290 -7.85 5.99 -28.38
N VAL A 291 -7.30 5.34 -29.40
CA VAL A 291 -7.84 4.14 -30.04
C VAL A 291 -6.78 3.06 -30.04
N VAL A 292 -7.19 1.80 -29.90
CA VAL A 292 -6.27 0.65 -29.77
C VAL A 292 -6.75 -0.52 -30.62
N GLY A 293 -5.80 -1.29 -31.15
CA GLY A 293 -6.06 -2.48 -31.95
C GLY A 293 -6.37 -2.19 -33.42
N GLU A 294 -6.46 -3.25 -34.23
CA GLU A 294 -6.82 -3.14 -35.66
C GLU A 294 -8.26 -2.66 -35.88
N ALA A 295 -9.14 -2.93 -34.90
CA ALA A 295 -10.53 -2.49 -34.91
C ALA A 295 -10.72 -1.04 -34.44
N GLU A 296 -9.64 -0.34 -34.07
CA GLU A 296 -9.67 1.05 -33.59
C GLU A 296 -10.64 1.27 -32.40
N HIS A 297 -10.68 0.33 -31.45
CA HIS A 297 -11.54 0.42 -30.27
C HIS A 297 -11.20 1.68 -29.46
N ALA A 298 -12.21 2.49 -29.16
CA ALA A 298 -12.01 3.71 -28.40
C ALA A 298 -11.75 3.40 -26.92
N VAL A 299 -11.05 4.32 -26.24
CA VAL A 299 -10.69 4.18 -24.82
C VAL A 299 -11.40 5.26 -24.01
N LYS A 300 -12.15 4.85 -22.99
CA LYS A 300 -12.74 5.72 -21.98
C LYS A 300 -11.93 5.61 -20.69
N LEU A 301 -11.29 6.72 -20.31
CA LEU A 301 -10.54 6.81 -19.05
C LEU A 301 -11.37 7.59 -18.01
N SER A 302 -11.57 6.99 -16.84
CA SER A 302 -12.37 7.58 -15.77
C SER A 302 -11.69 7.46 -14.41
N VAL A 303 -11.89 8.44 -13.53
CA VAL A 303 -11.45 8.39 -12.13
C VAL A 303 -12.63 8.06 -11.24
N VAL A 304 -12.58 6.92 -10.58
CA VAL A 304 -13.67 6.41 -9.72
C VAL A 304 -13.52 7.01 -8.33
N ASN A 305 -14.62 7.44 -7.70
CA ASN A 305 -14.62 8.05 -6.35
C ASN A 305 -13.84 9.38 -6.24
N ALA A 306 -13.86 10.21 -7.29
CA ALA A 306 -13.12 11.47 -7.31
C ALA A 306 -13.56 12.51 -6.25
N ASN A 307 -14.72 12.36 -5.60
CA ASN A 307 -15.14 13.24 -4.51
C ASN A 307 -14.15 13.30 -3.34
N ALA A 308 -13.28 12.30 -3.18
CA ALA A 308 -12.27 12.27 -2.13
C ALA A 308 -11.13 13.27 -2.36
N THR A 309 -10.86 13.67 -3.60
CA THR A 309 -9.59 14.32 -3.94
C THR A 309 -9.59 15.83 -3.84
N GLY A 310 -10.77 16.45 -3.65
CA GLY A 310 -10.86 17.91 -3.51
C GLY A 310 -10.31 18.70 -4.71
N LEU A 311 -10.16 18.06 -5.88
CA LEU A 311 -9.43 18.62 -7.03
C LEU A 311 -10.12 19.81 -7.70
N GLY A 312 -11.34 20.16 -7.29
CA GLY A 312 -12.05 21.37 -7.70
C GLY A 312 -12.19 21.58 -9.21
N PHE A 313 -12.08 20.51 -10.02
CA PHE A 313 -12.34 20.58 -11.44
C PHE A 313 -13.77 21.06 -11.68
N SER A 314 -13.94 21.95 -12.66
CA SER A 314 -15.27 22.39 -13.08
C SER A 314 -15.89 21.39 -14.06
N SER A 315 -17.15 21.66 -14.44
CA SER A 315 -17.81 20.96 -15.55
C SER A 315 -17.17 21.27 -16.91
N GLU A 316 -16.34 22.31 -16.99
CA GLU A 316 -15.60 22.65 -18.20
C GLU A 316 -14.32 21.82 -18.30
N SER A 317 -14.00 21.39 -19.52
CA SER A 317 -12.78 20.63 -19.82
C SER A 317 -11.54 21.49 -19.60
N GLN A 318 -10.67 21.08 -18.68
CA GLN A 318 -9.42 21.76 -18.34
C GLN A 318 -8.22 20.84 -18.56
N VAL A 319 -7.13 21.37 -19.10
CA VAL A 319 -5.87 20.62 -19.24
C VAL A 319 -5.16 20.60 -17.89
N ALA A 320 -4.81 19.41 -17.42
CA ALA A 320 -4.12 19.23 -16.16
C ALA A 320 -3.05 18.15 -16.28
N TRP A 321 -1.91 18.39 -15.62
CA TRP A 321 -1.01 17.31 -15.20
C TRP A 321 -1.57 16.69 -13.93
N PHE A 322 -1.77 15.38 -13.95
CA PHE A 322 -2.22 14.63 -12.78
C PHE A 322 -1.62 13.23 -12.80
N ALA A 323 -1.67 12.59 -11.64
CA ALA A 323 -1.26 11.21 -11.48
C ALA A 323 -2.32 10.44 -10.69
N ALA A 324 -2.49 9.17 -11.03
CA ALA A 324 -3.38 8.26 -10.32
C ALA A 324 -2.94 6.81 -10.54
N THR A 325 -3.38 5.92 -9.67
CA THR A 325 -3.15 4.48 -9.84
C THR A 325 -4.22 3.84 -10.71
N LEU A 326 -3.81 2.83 -11.49
CA LEU A 326 -4.73 1.96 -12.24
C LEU A 326 -5.52 1.07 -11.29
N SER A 327 -6.85 1.14 -11.33
CA SER A 327 -7.73 0.28 -10.52
C SER A 327 -8.32 -0.87 -11.31
N GLU A 328 -8.74 -0.61 -12.55
CA GLU A 328 -9.46 -1.56 -13.41
C GLU A 328 -9.22 -1.23 -14.89
N CYS A 329 -9.24 -2.25 -15.75
CA CYS A 329 -9.19 -2.10 -17.19
C CYS A 329 -10.01 -3.24 -17.81
N ALA A 330 -11.19 -2.91 -18.34
CA ALA A 330 -12.12 -3.89 -18.88
C ALA A 330 -12.61 -3.45 -20.27
N PHE A 331 -12.93 -4.42 -21.12
CA PHE A 331 -13.57 -4.16 -22.40
C PHE A 331 -15.08 -4.23 -22.25
N ASP A 332 -15.79 -3.18 -22.67
CA ASP A 332 -17.25 -3.19 -22.74
C ASP A 332 -17.68 -3.70 -24.11
N GLU A 333 -18.15 -4.94 -24.19
CA GLU A 333 -18.61 -5.58 -25.42
C GLU A 333 -19.81 -4.86 -26.07
N ASP A 334 -20.70 -4.27 -25.26
CA ASP A 334 -21.90 -3.60 -25.76
C ASP A 334 -21.56 -2.28 -26.45
N ARG A 335 -20.51 -1.61 -25.97
CA ARG A 335 -20.04 -0.30 -26.49
C ARG A 335 -18.84 -0.41 -27.42
N GLU A 336 -18.18 -1.56 -27.48
CA GLU A 336 -16.89 -1.77 -28.16
C GLU A 336 -15.82 -0.75 -27.71
N VAL A 337 -15.76 -0.50 -26.40
CA VAL A 337 -14.89 0.51 -25.77
C VAL A 337 -14.09 -0.10 -24.62
N TRP A 338 -12.81 0.24 -24.54
CA TRP A 338 -12.00 -0.04 -23.36
C TRP A 338 -12.30 0.96 -22.25
N ASP A 339 -12.86 0.48 -21.15
CA ASP A 339 -13.10 1.25 -19.93
C ASP A 339 -11.90 1.07 -18.98
N VAL A 340 -11.12 2.14 -18.80
CA VAL A 340 -10.00 2.20 -17.87
C VAL A 340 -10.39 3.04 -16.67
N ALA A 341 -10.30 2.46 -15.48
CA ALA A 341 -10.59 3.13 -14.22
C ALA A 341 -9.30 3.46 -13.46
N LEU A 342 -9.23 4.69 -12.99
CA LEU A 342 -8.20 5.19 -12.10
C LEU A 342 -8.76 5.32 -10.68
N ALA A 343 -7.97 4.94 -9.68
CA ALA A 343 -8.38 5.01 -8.28
C ALA A 343 -8.40 6.47 -7.80
N GLY A 344 -9.59 6.96 -7.44
CA GLY A 344 -9.78 8.34 -7.02
C GLY A 344 -9.03 8.69 -5.75
N ASP A 345 -8.94 7.81 -4.76
CA ASP A 345 -8.18 8.05 -3.53
C ASP A 345 -6.67 8.33 -3.75
N SER A 346 -6.12 7.82 -4.85
CA SER A 346 -4.75 8.06 -5.28
C SER A 346 -4.59 9.24 -6.25
N CYS A 347 -5.69 9.80 -6.76
CA CYS A 347 -5.63 10.81 -7.81
C CYS A 347 -5.27 12.19 -7.24
N PHE A 348 -4.21 12.81 -7.78
CA PHE A 348 -3.78 14.15 -7.37
C PHE A 348 -3.27 14.97 -8.56
N ILE A 349 -3.35 16.30 -8.46
CA ILE A 349 -2.80 17.24 -9.45
C ILE A 349 -1.30 17.39 -9.23
N TRP A 350 -0.52 17.32 -10.30
CA TRP A 350 0.93 17.53 -10.24
C TRP A 350 1.24 19.03 -10.04
N SER A 351 2.35 19.34 -9.34
CA SER A 351 2.72 20.72 -9.03
C SER A 351 4.20 21.04 -9.23
N SER A 352 5.11 20.07 -9.09
CA SER A 352 6.55 20.33 -9.20
C SER A 352 7.09 20.05 -10.60
N ILE A 353 7.62 21.08 -11.25
CA ILE A 353 8.33 20.92 -12.53
C ILE A 353 9.59 20.08 -12.40
N ASP A 354 10.30 20.19 -11.27
CA ASP A 354 11.54 19.45 -11.04
C ASP A 354 11.27 17.95 -10.95
N ASN A 355 10.20 17.55 -10.27
CA ASN A 355 9.79 16.16 -10.22
C ASN A 355 9.28 15.66 -11.58
N LEU A 356 8.58 16.50 -12.33
CA LEU A 356 8.07 16.13 -13.65
C LEU A 356 9.21 15.87 -14.64
N LYS A 357 10.32 16.62 -14.54
CA LYS A 357 11.52 16.42 -15.36
C LYS A 357 12.16 15.05 -15.15
N LEU A 358 12.07 14.48 -13.96
CA LEU A 358 12.60 13.14 -13.66
C LEU A 358 11.91 12.04 -14.48
N LEU A 359 10.70 12.30 -15.00
CA LEU A 359 9.96 11.38 -15.85
C LEU A 359 10.39 11.43 -17.32
N GLY A 360 11.27 12.35 -17.71
CA GLY A 360 11.81 12.43 -19.07
C GLY A 360 10.86 13.03 -20.12
N PHE A 361 9.73 13.63 -19.73
CA PHE A 361 8.75 14.20 -20.67
C PHE A 361 9.28 15.31 -21.58
N PHE A 362 10.36 15.99 -21.18
CA PHE A 362 10.87 17.19 -21.85
C PHE A 362 12.19 16.99 -22.58
N GLU A 363 12.62 15.74 -22.82
CA GLU A 363 13.87 15.48 -23.54
C GLU A 363 13.88 16.17 -24.91
N ASN A 364 14.60 17.29 -25.00
CA ASN A 364 14.79 18.13 -26.18
C ASN A 364 13.61 19.05 -26.60
N ASP A 365 12.56 19.18 -25.78
CA ASP A 365 11.45 20.11 -26.06
C ASP A 365 11.33 21.21 -24.99
N GLN A 366 12.14 22.25 -25.15
CA GLN A 366 12.11 23.43 -24.29
C GLN A 366 10.75 24.15 -24.32
N LYS A 367 10.02 24.07 -25.43
CA LYS A 367 8.71 24.73 -25.54
C LYS A 367 7.69 24.02 -24.68
N ALA A 368 7.65 22.69 -24.75
CA ALA A 368 6.81 21.87 -23.87
C ALA A 368 7.15 22.09 -22.39
N GLU A 369 8.45 22.22 -22.04
CA GLU A 369 8.87 22.50 -20.67
C GLU A 369 8.33 23.85 -20.17
N VAL A 370 8.39 24.91 -20.99
CA VAL A 370 7.86 26.23 -20.63
C VAL A 370 6.34 26.21 -20.47
N GLU A 371 5.63 25.56 -21.40
CA GLU A 371 4.17 25.41 -21.33
C GLU A 371 3.75 24.61 -20.08
N ALA A 372 4.46 23.52 -19.76
CA ALA A 372 4.21 22.73 -18.56
C ALA A 372 4.54 23.52 -17.28
N THR A 373 5.62 24.31 -17.26
CA THR A 373 5.97 25.16 -16.11
C THR A 373 4.85 26.15 -15.81
N GLN A 374 4.29 26.82 -16.83
CA GLN A 374 3.18 27.73 -16.65
C GLN A 374 1.93 27.03 -16.09
N GLN A 375 1.59 25.85 -16.63
CA GLN A 375 0.45 25.07 -16.13
C GLN A 375 0.64 24.62 -14.68
N LEU A 376 1.83 24.11 -14.35
CA LEU A 376 2.17 23.66 -12.99
C LEU A 376 2.19 24.81 -11.99
N GLU A 377 2.62 26.02 -12.39
CA GLU A 377 2.50 27.21 -11.54
C GLU A 377 1.04 27.52 -11.20
N GLU A 378 0.15 27.49 -12.19
CA GLU A 378 -1.29 27.71 -11.98
C GLU A 378 -1.89 26.63 -11.05
N GLN A 379 -1.52 25.36 -11.26
CA GLN A 379 -1.92 24.24 -10.42
C GLN A 379 -1.38 24.35 -8.98
N SER A 380 -0.12 24.76 -8.80
CA SER A 380 0.50 24.93 -7.48
C SER A 380 -0.14 26.06 -6.66
N ARG A 381 -0.56 27.15 -7.31
CA ARG A 381 -1.33 28.23 -6.68
C ARG A 381 -2.70 27.74 -6.24
N PHE A 382 -3.36 26.94 -7.08
CA PHE A 382 -4.66 26.34 -6.74
C PHE A 382 -4.56 25.42 -5.51
N LEU A 383 -3.47 24.66 -5.40
CA LEU A 383 -3.21 23.77 -4.25
C LEU A 383 -2.76 24.52 -2.98
N GLY A 384 -2.44 25.81 -3.06
CA GLY A 384 -1.93 26.59 -1.92
C GLY A 384 -0.46 26.29 -1.55
N VAL A 385 0.26 25.60 -2.43
CA VAL A 385 1.66 25.18 -2.20
C VAL A 385 2.62 26.36 -2.34
N THR A 386 2.37 27.25 -3.30
CA THR A 386 3.15 28.47 -3.54
C THR A 386 2.33 29.71 -3.16
N GLN A 387 2.91 30.63 -2.38
CA GLN A 387 2.32 31.94 -2.06
C GLN A 387 2.80 33.03 -3.01
#